data_AF-A0A9D6EY15-F1
#
_entry.id   AF-A0A9D6EY15-F1
#
_cell.length_a   1.000
_cell.length_b   1.000
_cell.length_c   1.000
_cell.angle_alpha   90.00
_cell.angle_beta   90.00
_cell.angle_gamma   90.00
#
_symmetry.space_group_name_H-M   'P 1'
#
loop_
_entity.id
_entity.type
_entity.pdbx_description
1 polymer ?
#
loop_
_entity_poly.entity_id
_entity_poly.type
_entity_poly.pdbx_seq_one_letter_code
_entity_poly.pdbx_strand_id
1 'polypeptide(L)'
;MFQRVDPRGAGGNALGILVPPGARTLVVLRPRALAFDLLPAQWDGSHDHAPEFSSFSRDEAAGVARRVFAALELAVAAGINPVQTVGDARGERFQIWLRGDDFVWIACRRVPGQAYEPMTFATQAEATREAEKLAAMVWPALDARQEVYFNTQSFP
;
A
#
# COMPACT_ATOMS: atom_id res chain seq x y z
N MET A 1 12.09 -9.64 8.00
CA MET A 1 11.10 -9.55 9.12
C MET A 1 10.71 -8.09 9.40
N PHE A 2 9.45 -7.84 9.79
CA PHE A 2 9.00 -6.50 10.19
C PHE A 2 9.38 -6.16 11.63
N GLN A 3 9.87 -4.93 11.84
CA GLN A 3 10.18 -4.38 13.16
C GLN A 3 9.26 -3.19 13.42
N ARG A 4 8.39 -3.31 14.44
CA ARG A 4 7.55 -2.18 14.86
C ARG A 4 8.40 -1.10 15.53
N VAL A 5 8.22 0.15 15.11
CA VAL A 5 8.93 1.31 15.64
C VAL A 5 7.98 2.47 15.93
N ASP A 6 8.41 3.41 16.77
CA ASP A 6 7.68 4.65 17.00
C ASP A 6 7.66 5.52 15.74
N PRO A 7 6.53 6.15 15.36
CA PRO A 7 6.45 6.99 14.17
C PRO A 7 7.49 8.11 14.09
N ARG A 8 7.90 8.69 15.24
CA ARG A 8 8.90 9.77 15.32
C ARG A 8 10.32 9.25 15.16
N GLY A 9 10.56 7.98 15.50
CA GLY A 9 11.86 7.31 15.37
C GLY A 9 12.03 6.51 14.08
N ALA A 10 10.98 6.34 13.29
CA ALA A 10 11.01 5.57 12.05
C ALA A 10 11.98 6.17 11.02
N GLY A 11 12.81 5.33 10.41
CA GLY A 11 13.79 5.69 9.40
C GLY A 11 13.16 6.06 8.04
N GLY A 12 14.02 6.48 7.11
CA GLY A 12 13.60 6.92 5.76
C GLY A 12 12.94 5.83 4.91
N ASN A 13 13.24 4.56 5.18
CA ASN A 13 12.68 3.40 4.46
C ASN A 13 11.51 2.74 5.20
N ALA A 14 11.02 3.31 6.30
CA ALA A 14 9.96 2.69 7.07
C ALA A 14 8.62 2.67 6.29
N LEU A 15 7.84 1.61 6.53
CA LEU A 15 6.47 1.48 6.05
C LEU A 15 5.50 2.02 7.11
N GLY A 16 4.77 3.08 6.79
CA GLY A 16 3.70 3.59 7.62
C GLY A 16 2.38 2.89 7.31
N ILE A 17 1.63 2.50 8.34
CA ILE A 17 0.22 2.12 8.22
C ILE A 17 -0.57 3.20 8.93
N LEU A 18 -1.22 4.05 8.14
CA LEU A 18 -1.77 5.31 8.61
C LEU A 18 -3.31 5.26 8.56
N VAL A 19 -3.94 5.82 9.59
CA VAL A 19 -5.39 6.01 9.65
C VAL A 19 -5.68 7.49 9.96
N PRO A 20 -5.98 8.33 8.94
CA PRO A 20 -6.30 9.74 9.15
C PRO A 20 -7.46 9.93 10.11
N PRO A 21 -7.47 11.02 10.89
CA PRO A 21 -8.63 11.37 11.69
C PRO A 21 -9.81 11.73 10.76
N GLY A 22 -11.02 11.34 11.15
CA GLY A 22 -12.25 11.63 10.40
C GLY A 22 -13.37 10.64 10.75
N ALA A 23 -14.62 11.04 10.48
CA ALA A 23 -15.78 10.14 10.64
C ALA A 23 -15.78 9.02 9.59
N ARG A 24 -15.34 9.36 8.37
CA ARG A 24 -14.97 8.44 7.30
C ARG A 24 -13.51 8.70 6.96
N THR A 25 -12.72 7.65 6.88
CA THR A 25 -11.27 7.74 6.69
C THR A 25 -10.77 6.63 5.77
N LEU A 26 -9.55 6.81 5.28
CA LEU A 26 -8.84 5.82 4.47
C LEU A 26 -7.86 5.06 5.37
N VAL A 27 -7.46 3.86 4.97
CA VAL A 27 -6.23 3.27 5.48
C VAL A 27 -5.16 3.50 4.43
N VAL A 28 -4.00 4.00 4.82
CA VAL A 28 -2.93 4.36 3.88
C VAL A 28 -1.69 3.55 4.21
N LEU A 29 -1.16 2.82 3.23
CA LEU A 29 0.19 2.28 3.33
C LEU A 29 1.16 3.32 2.77
N ARG A 30 2.03 3.85 3.62
CA ARG A 30 2.99 4.89 3.27
C ARG A 30 4.41 4.35 3.28
N PRO A 31 4.94 3.89 2.15
CA PRO A 31 6.38 3.71 1.98
C PRO A 31 7.06 5.09 2.04
N ARG A 32 7.84 5.37 3.09
CA ARG A 32 8.41 6.72 3.31
C ARG A 32 9.36 7.17 2.21
N ALA A 33 10.16 6.27 1.66
CA ALA A 33 11.13 6.59 0.62
C ALA A 33 10.52 6.71 -0.80
N LEU A 34 9.22 6.44 -0.96
CA LEU A 34 8.55 6.54 -2.26
C LEU A 34 7.60 7.74 -2.31
N ALA A 35 7.40 8.29 -3.51
CA ALA A 35 6.55 9.46 -3.75
C ALA A 35 5.05 9.12 -3.94
N PHE A 36 4.66 7.90 -3.58
CA PHE A 36 3.28 7.42 -3.67
C PHE A 36 2.92 6.67 -2.38
N ASP A 37 1.63 6.60 -2.11
CA ASP A 37 1.05 5.78 -1.04
C ASP A 37 0.19 4.68 -1.67
N LEU A 38 -0.24 3.68 -0.89
CA LEU A 38 -1.22 2.70 -1.34
C LEU A 38 -2.54 2.87 -0.60
N LEU A 39 -3.62 2.82 -1.37
CA LEU A 39 -4.99 2.90 -0.87
C LEU A 39 -5.76 1.60 -1.14
N PRO A 40 -6.60 1.14 -0.21
CA PRO A 40 -7.40 -0.04 -0.39
C PRO A 40 -8.56 0.25 -1.35
N ALA A 41 -8.77 -0.66 -2.28
CA ALA A 41 -9.92 -0.69 -3.16
C ALA A 41 -10.53 -2.09 -3.15
N GLN A 42 -11.85 -2.13 -3.28
CA GLN A 42 -12.57 -3.37 -3.56
C GLN A 42 -12.49 -3.65 -5.05
N TRP A 43 -12.29 -4.91 -5.40
CA TRP A 43 -12.27 -5.36 -6.78
C TRP A 43 -12.91 -6.74 -6.85
N ASP A 44 -13.87 -6.88 -7.76
CA ASP A 44 -14.63 -8.11 -7.99
C ASP A 44 -13.88 -9.12 -8.89
N GLY A 45 -12.69 -8.75 -9.38
CA GLY A 45 -11.91 -9.57 -10.31
C GLY A 45 -12.26 -9.36 -11.77
N SER A 46 -13.26 -8.52 -12.08
CA SER A 46 -13.67 -8.20 -13.43
C SER A 46 -12.77 -7.14 -14.05
N HIS A 47 -12.41 -7.31 -15.32
CA HIS A 47 -11.72 -6.28 -16.11
C HIS A 47 -12.67 -5.17 -16.57
N ASP A 48 -13.98 -5.37 -16.49
CA ASP A 48 -15.00 -4.40 -16.90
C ASP A 48 -15.29 -3.35 -15.81
N HIS A 49 -14.91 -3.64 -14.56
CA HIS A 49 -15.10 -2.76 -13.41
C HIS A 49 -13.76 -2.33 -12.83
N ALA A 50 -13.55 -1.01 -12.78
CA ALA A 50 -12.39 -0.46 -12.08
C ALA A 50 -12.53 -0.71 -10.56
N PRO A 51 -11.43 -1.00 -9.85
CA PRO A 51 -11.46 -1.08 -8.40
C PRO A 51 -12.00 0.21 -7.76
N GLU A 52 -12.85 0.06 -6.75
CA GLU A 52 -13.47 1.19 -6.05
C GLU A 52 -12.76 1.46 -4.72
N PHE A 53 -12.25 2.68 -4.54
CA PHE A 53 -11.57 3.05 -3.30
C PHE A 53 -12.49 2.94 -2.09
N SER A 54 -11.99 2.27 -1.06
CA SER A 54 -12.73 2.02 0.16
C SER A 54 -12.48 3.10 1.20
N SER A 55 -13.57 3.57 1.82
CA SER A 55 -13.51 4.38 3.03
C SER A 55 -14.15 3.63 4.20
N PHE A 56 -13.72 3.95 5.40
CA PHE A 56 -14.05 3.21 6.61
C PHE A 56 -14.44 4.17 7.72
N SER A 57 -15.30 3.72 8.64
CA SER A 57 -15.34 4.31 9.98
C SER A 57 -14.01 4.13 10.69
N ARG A 58 -13.82 4.83 11.81
CA ARG A 58 -12.58 4.76 12.59
C ARG A 58 -12.26 3.34 13.10
N ASP A 59 -13.27 2.61 13.56
CA ASP A 59 -13.10 1.26 14.11
C ASP A 59 -12.81 0.25 13.00
N GLU A 60 -13.51 0.37 11.87
CA GLU A 60 -13.22 -0.42 10.66
C GLU A 60 -11.79 -0.17 10.16
N ALA A 61 -11.37 1.09 10.09
CA ALA A 61 -10.02 1.47 9.64
C ALA A 61 -8.93 0.86 10.54
N ALA A 62 -9.12 0.86 11.85
CA ALA A 62 -8.20 0.21 12.78
C ALA A 62 -8.15 -1.31 12.56
N GLY A 63 -9.29 -1.94 12.24
CA GLY A 63 -9.36 -3.34 11.84
C GLY A 63 -8.60 -3.63 10.54
N VAL A 64 -8.84 -2.83 9.49
CA VAL A 64 -8.18 -2.94 8.19
C VAL A 64 -6.67 -2.77 8.33
N ALA A 65 -6.20 -1.77 9.10
CA ALA A 65 -4.78 -1.54 9.38
C ALA A 65 -4.10 -2.76 10.02
N ARG A 66 -4.77 -3.44 10.96
CA ARG A 66 -4.24 -4.68 11.57
C ARG A 66 -4.23 -5.84 10.57
N ARG A 67 -5.30 -6.03 9.79
CA ARG A 67 -5.40 -7.11 8.82
C ARG A 67 -4.36 -7.01 7.71
N VAL A 68 -4.16 -5.81 7.16
CA VAL A 68 -3.13 -5.63 6.13
C VAL A 68 -1.73 -5.91 6.67
N PHE A 69 -1.41 -5.47 7.90
CA PHE A 69 -0.12 -5.81 8.51
C PHE A 69 0.08 -7.32 8.67
N ALA A 70 -0.94 -8.02 9.19
CA ALA A 70 -0.89 -9.47 9.34
C ALA A 70 -0.73 -10.20 7.99
N ALA A 71 -1.41 -9.71 6.94
CA ALA A 71 -1.27 -10.24 5.58
C ALA A 71 0.15 -10.07 5.04
N LEU A 72 0.81 -8.93 5.30
CA LEU A 72 2.21 -8.73 4.92
C LEU A 72 3.16 -9.68 5.67
N GLU A 73 2.94 -9.89 6.97
CA GLU A 73 3.72 -10.86 7.76
C GLU A 73 3.56 -12.28 7.20
N LEU A 74 2.33 -12.67 6.87
CA LEU A 74 2.03 -13.97 6.29
C LEU A 74 2.65 -14.14 4.89
N ALA A 75 2.59 -13.10 4.05
CA ALA A 75 3.19 -13.11 2.71
C ALA A 75 4.72 -13.32 2.78
N VAL A 76 5.40 -12.64 3.71
CA VAL A 76 6.83 -12.86 3.97
C VAL A 76 7.10 -14.28 4.45
N ALA A 77 6.32 -14.78 5.42
CA ALA A 77 6.49 -16.14 5.94
C ALA A 77 6.26 -17.22 4.88
N ALA A 78 5.32 -16.99 3.95
CA ALA A 78 5.02 -17.88 2.84
C ALA A 78 5.98 -17.74 1.65
N GLY A 79 6.84 -16.71 1.64
CA GLY A 79 7.73 -16.42 0.50
C GLY A 79 6.96 -15.95 -0.75
N ILE A 80 5.77 -15.38 -0.58
CA ILE A 80 4.92 -14.91 -1.68
C ILE A 80 5.02 -13.39 -1.76
N ASN A 81 5.50 -12.86 -2.89
CA ASN A 81 5.49 -11.42 -3.14
C ASN A 81 4.06 -10.95 -3.44
N PRO A 82 3.46 -10.07 -2.63
CA PRO A 82 2.09 -9.60 -2.85
C PRO A 82 2.02 -8.47 -3.90
N VAL A 83 3.15 -7.92 -4.35
CA VAL A 83 3.18 -6.79 -5.29
C VAL A 83 3.04 -7.29 -6.74
N GLN A 84 2.17 -6.65 -7.50
CA GLN A 84 1.89 -6.95 -8.89
C GLN A 84 1.91 -5.68 -9.74
N THR A 85 2.40 -5.81 -10.97
CA THR A 85 2.18 -4.80 -12.02
C THR A 85 1.00 -5.24 -12.86
N VAL A 86 0.01 -4.36 -13.02
CA VAL A 86 -1.25 -4.64 -13.73
C VAL A 86 -1.38 -3.69 -14.90
N GLY A 87 -1.53 -4.23 -16.11
CA GLY A 87 -1.83 -3.45 -17.31
C GLY A 87 -3.33 -3.15 -17.41
N ASP A 88 -3.69 -2.04 -18.04
CA ASP A 88 -5.05 -1.84 -18.53
C ASP A 88 -5.40 -2.85 -19.64
N ALA A 89 -6.68 -2.90 -20.03
CA ALA A 89 -7.16 -3.83 -21.05
C ALA A 89 -6.47 -3.68 -22.42
N ARG A 90 -5.81 -2.53 -22.68
CA ARG A 90 -5.11 -2.24 -23.93
C ARG A 90 -3.59 -2.44 -23.83
N GLY A 91 -3.06 -2.64 -22.63
CA GLY A 91 -1.62 -2.66 -22.36
C GLY A 91 -0.93 -1.30 -22.56
N GLU A 92 -1.70 -0.20 -22.56
CA GLU A 92 -1.19 1.16 -22.80
C GLU A 92 -0.73 1.83 -21.50
N ARG A 93 -1.30 1.41 -20.37
CA ARG A 93 -0.95 1.92 -19.04
C ARG A 93 -0.80 0.78 -18.05
N PHE A 94 0.11 0.97 -17.11
CA PHE A 94 0.41 0.02 -16.07
C PHE A 94 0.23 0.66 -14.69
N GLN A 95 -0.22 -0.12 -13.72
CA GLN A 95 -0.39 0.27 -12.32
C GLN A 95 0.36 -0.71 -11.42
N ILE A 96 0.61 -0.30 -10.18
CA ILE A 96 1.21 -1.16 -9.15
C ILE A 96 0.15 -1.44 -8.10
N TRP A 97 -0.13 -2.71 -7.90
CA TRP A 97 -1.07 -3.21 -6.91
C TRP A 97 -0.34 -4.04 -5.86
N LEU A 98 -0.85 -4.04 -4.63
CA LEU A 98 -0.49 -5.00 -3.60
C LEU A 98 -1.73 -5.82 -3.27
N ARG A 99 -1.63 -7.14 -3.43
CA ARG A 99 -2.72 -8.08 -3.19
C ARG A 99 -2.85 -8.39 -1.70
N GLY A 100 -4.04 -8.15 -1.15
CA GLY A 100 -4.46 -8.69 0.13
C GLY A 100 -5.72 -9.55 -0.03
N ASP A 101 -6.18 -10.13 1.08
CA ASP A 101 -7.35 -11.01 1.09
C ASP A 101 -8.65 -10.23 0.82
N ASP A 102 -8.81 -9.09 1.51
CA ASP A 102 -10.05 -8.28 1.45
C ASP A 102 -10.00 -7.17 0.38
N PHE A 103 -8.79 -6.74 0.00
CA PHE A 103 -8.57 -5.54 -0.80
C PHE A 103 -7.41 -5.71 -1.77
N VAL A 104 -7.48 -4.98 -2.88
CA VAL A 104 -6.30 -4.58 -3.63
C VAL A 104 -5.83 -3.22 -3.13
N TRP A 105 -4.53 -3.06 -2.97
CA TRP A 105 -3.92 -1.82 -2.52
C TRP A 105 -3.26 -1.14 -3.71
N ILE A 106 -3.80 -0.03 -4.17
CA ILE A 106 -3.39 0.60 -5.43
C ILE A 106 -2.44 1.74 -5.13
N ALA A 107 -1.28 1.75 -5.79
CA ALA A 107 -0.34 2.85 -5.72
C ALA A 107 -0.97 4.14 -6.26
N CYS A 108 -0.98 5.19 -5.43
CA CYS A 108 -1.57 6.48 -5.73
C CYS A 108 -0.55 7.60 -5.50
N ARG A 109 -0.51 8.57 -6.41
CA ARG A 109 0.43 9.70 -6.29
C ARG A 109 0.20 10.45 -4.99
N ARG A 110 1.29 10.77 -4.28
CA ARG A 110 1.24 11.57 -3.06
C ARG A 110 1.59 13.01 -3.39
N VAL A 111 0.57 13.83 -3.66
CA VAL A 111 0.72 15.28 -3.85
C VAL A 111 -0.01 16.02 -2.72
N PRO A 112 0.70 16.77 -1.86
CA PRO A 112 0.08 17.49 -0.76
C PRO A 112 -1.08 18.39 -1.22
N GLY A 113 -2.20 18.33 -0.50
CA GLY A 113 -3.40 19.13 -0.80
C GLY A 113 -4.24 18.63 -1.97
N GLN A 114 -3.85 17.54 -2.65
CA GLN A 114 -4.63 16.94 -3.73
C GLN A 114 -5.25 15.61 -3.29
N ALA A 115 -6.36 15.27 -3.94
CA ALA A 115 -6.95 13.93 -3.80
C ALA A 115 -5.97 12.88 -4.35
N TYR A 116 -6.01 11.68 -3.77
CA TYR A 116 -5.22 10.57 -4.30
C TYR A 116 -5.74 10.14 -5.66
N GLU A 117 -4.81 10.02 -6.61
CA GLU A 117 -5.08 9.49 -7.94
C GLU A 117 -4.22 8.25 -8.20
N PRO A 118 -4.78 7.18 -8.78
CA PRO A 118 -4.01 6.01 -9.18
C PRO A 118 -2.80 6.40 -10.02
N MET A 119 -1.63 5.92 -9.61
CA MET A 119 -0.41 6.13 -10.36
C MET A 119 -0.38 5.20 -11.56
N THR A 120 -0.25 5.77 -12.75
CA THR A 120 -0.09 5.03 -14.01
C THR A 120 1.28 5.25 -14.63
N PHE A 121 1.84 4.19 -15.20
CA PHE A 121 3.11 4.17 -15.92
C PHE A 121 2.85 3.91 -17.40
N ALA A 122 3.70 4.48 -18.26
CA ALA A 122 3.56 4.30 -19.72
C ALA A 122 4.07 2.94 -20.20
N THR A 123 4.94 2.29 -19.42
CA THR A 123 5.53 1.00 -19.79
C THR A 123 5.54 0.03 -18.62
N GLN A 124 5.47 -1.26 -18.94
CA GLN A 124 5.57 -2.32 -17.95
C GLN A 124 6.92 -2.28 -17.22
N ALA A 125 8.01 -2.02 -17.93
CA ALA A 125 9.35 -1.97 -17.35
C ALA A 125 9.48 -0.86 -16.29
N GLU A 126 8.89 0.31 -16.55
CA GLU A 126 8.85 1.40 -15.59
C GLU A 126 8.05 1.03 -14.33
N ALA A 127 6.85 0.46 -14.52
CA ALA A 127 6.03 0.01 -13.41
C ALA A 127 6.71 -1.08 -12.58
N THR A 128 7.36 -2.07 -13.23
CA THR A 128 8.10 -3.14 -12.56
C THR A 128 9.24 -2.58 -11.71
N ARG A 129 10.01 -1.61 -12.22
CA ARG A 129 11.10 -0.99 -11.46
C ARG A 129 10.61 -0.28 -10.20
N GLU A 130 9.49 0.43 -10.28
CA GLU A 130 8.90 1.06 -9.09
C GLU A 130 8.24 0.03 -8.16
N ALA A 131 7.68 -1.05 -8.70
CA ALA A 131 7.13 -2.17 -7.94
C ALA A 131 8.20 -2.91 -7.13
N GLU A 132 9.41 -3.07 -7.68
CA GLU A 132 10.56 -3.67 -6.98
C GLU A 132 10.97 -2.84 -5.75
N LYS A 133 10.96 -1.51 -5.86
CA LYS A 133 11.24 -0.62 -4.72
C LYS A 133 10.18 -0.75 -3.62
N LEU A 134 8.91 -0.87 -4.02
CA LEU A 134 7.81 -1.14 -3.08
C LEU A 134 7.97 -2.53 -2.44
N ALA A 135 8.26 -3.55 -3.24
CA ALA A 135 8.41 -4.94 -2.78
C ALA A 135 9.48 -5.04 -1.68
N ALA A 136 10.60 -4.31 -1.81
CA ALA A 136 11.62 -4.23 -0.76
C ALA A 136 11.08 -3.78 0.62
N MET A 137 9.97 -3.02 0.66
CA MET A 137 9.38 -2.50 1.89
C MET A 137 8.17 -3.30 2.40
N VAL A 138 7.45 -4.00 1.53
CA VAL A 138 6.24 -4.77 1.91
C VAL A 138 6.49 -6.28 1.91
N TRP A 139 7.58 -6.72 1.32
CA TRP A 139 8.03 -8.09 1.23
C TRP A 139 9.57 -8.15 1.38
N PRO A 140 10.08 -7.76 2.56
CA PRO A 140 11.52 -7.77 2.82
C PRO A 140 12.06 -9.21 2.83
N ALA A 141 13.36 -9.35 2.51
CA ALA A 141 14.08 -10.60 2.71
C ALA A 141 13.98 -11.10 4.17
N LEU A 142 14.12 -12.42 4.38
CA LEU A 142 13.91 -13.04 5.68
C LEU A 142 14.86 -12.49 6.76
N ASP A 143 16.10 -12.19 6.38
CA ASP A 143 17.16 -11.63 7.22
C ASP A 143 17.15 -10.10 7.29
N ALA A 144 16.45 -9.42 6.37
CA ALA A 144 16.31 -7.98 6.38
C ALA A 144 15.36 -7.51 7.49
N ARG A 145 15.69 -6.38 8.12
CA ARG A 145 14.79 -5.69 9.06
C ARG A 145 14.07 -4.57 8.32
N GLN A 146 12.75 -4.67 8.24
CA GLN A 146 11.91 -3.64 7.66
C GLN A 146 11.13 -2.94 8.77
N GLU A 147 11.41 -1.66 8.98
CA GLU A 147 10.68 -0.87 9.96
C GLU A 147 9.24 -0.64 9.52
N VAL A 148 8.31 -0.79 10.46
CA VAL A 148 6.89 -0.50 10.28
C VAL A 148 6.40 0.34 11.45
N TYR A 149 5.56 1.34 11.20
CA TYR A 149 4.92 2.12 12.25
C TYR A 149 3.44 2.32 11.96
N PHE A 150 2.65 2.40 13.02
CA PHE A 150 1.23 2.72 12.94
C PHE A 150 1.03 4.17 13.35
N ASN A 151 0.27 4.92 12.57
CA ASN A 151 -0.07 6.29 12.90
C ASN A 151 -1.58 6.52 12.77
N THR A 152 -2.24 6.52 13.92
CA THR A 152 -3.70 6.65 14.03
C THR A 152 -4.13 7.99 14.64
N GLN A 153 -3.19 8.92 14.86
CA GLN A 153 -3.40 10.11 15.68
C GLN A 153 -2.79 11.41 15.13
N SER A 154 -1.81 11.39 14.23
CA SER A 154 -1.12 12.62 13.78
C SER A 154 -0.77 12.58 12.31
N PHE A 155 -1.49 13.34 11.48
CA PHE A 155 -1.18 13.47 10.05
C PHE A 155 -0.58 14.85 9.79
N PRO A 156 0.68 14.95 9.32
CA PRO A 156 1.22 16.18 8.78
C PRO A 156 0.68 16.44 7.36
#